data_AF-A0A432QLZ7-F1
#
_entry.id   AF-A0A432QLZ7-F1
#
_cell.length_a   1.000
_cell.length_b   1.000
_cell.length_c   1.000
_cell.angle_alpha   90.00
_cell.angle_beta   90.00
_cell.angle_gamma   90.00
#
_symmetry.space_group_name_H-M   'P 1'
#
loop_
_entity.id
_entity.type
_entity.pdbx_description
1 polymer ?
#
loop_
_entity_poly.entity_id
_entity_poly.type
_entity_poly.pdbx_seq_one_letter_code
_entity_poly.pdbx_strand_id
1 'polypeptide(L)' 'MAAAFVLVAGSSMAADMHWSYTGEAAPAHWSELDPAYEMCAKGMNQSPIDLTGFVEADLAPITF' A
#
# COMPACT_ATOMS: atom_id res chain seq x y z
N MET A 1 -20.70 -41.60 -21.65
CA MET A 1 -21.26 -40.35 -21.11
C MET A 1 -20.06 -39.50 -20.69
N ALA A 2 -19.58 -38.63 -21.59
CA ALA A 2 -18.40 -37.81 -21.35
C ALA A 2 -18.87 -36.45 -20.79
N ALA A 3 -18.58 -36.18 -19.52
CA ALA A 3 -18.86 -34.88 -18.92
C ALA A 3 -17.73 -33.92 -19.30
N ALA A 4 -18.04 -32.95 -20.17
CA ALA A 4 -17.12 -31.87 -20.49
C ALA A 4 -17.08 -30.88 -19.33
N PHE A 5 -15.92 -30.75 -18.68
CA PHE A 5 -15.66 -29.71 -17.69
C PHE A 5 -15.44 -28.38 -18.44
N VAL A 6 -16.43 -27.49 -18.38
CA VAL A 6 -16.32 -26.12 -18.88
C VAL A 6 -15.56 -25.30 -17.84
N LEU A 7 -14.31 -24.96 -18.15
CA LEU A 7 -13.54 -23.96 -17.40
C LEU A 7 -14.15 -22.57 -17.69
N VAL A 8 -14.96 -22.07 -16.76
CA VAL A 8 -15.31 -20.65 -16.72
C VAL A 8 -14.04 -19.88 -16.35
N ALA A 9 -13.43 -19.24 -17.34
CA ALA A 9 -12.45 -18.20 -17.11
C ALA A 9 -13.17 -17.00 -16.48
N GLY A 10 -13.15 -16.91 -15.16
CA GLY A 10 -13.61 -15.73 -14.45
C GLY A 10 -12.70 -14.56 -14.78
N SER A 11 -13.23 -13.54 -15.44
CA SER A 11 -12.53 -12.28 -15.65
C SER A 11 -12.20 -11.67 -14.28
N SER A 12 -10.93 -11.69 -13.88
CA SER A 12 -10.45 -10.88 -12.75
C SER A 12 -10.57 -9.42 -13.15
N MET A 13 -11.70 -8.81 -12.81
CA MET A 13 -11.83 -7.37 -12.79
C MET A 13 -10.89 -6.91 -11.68
N ALA A 14 -9.69 -6.44 -12.03
CA ALA A 14 -8.89 -5.62 -11.13
C ALA A 14 -9.67 -4.32 -10.94
N ALA A 15 -10.68 -4.34 -10.07
CA ALA A 15 -11.29 -3.12 -9.61
C ALA A 15 -10.19 -2.40 -8.84
N ASP A 16 -9.85 -1.16 -9.23
CA ASP A 16 -8.96 -0.30 -8.46
C ASP A 16 -9.51 -0.22 -7.03
N MET A 17 -8.94 -1.03 -6.13
CA MET A 17 -9.44 -1.14 -4.78
C MET A 17 -9.07 0.13 -4.05
N HIS A 18 -10.08 0.93 -3.71
CA HIS A 18 -9.86 2.13 -2.90
C HIS A 18 -9.23 1.73 -1.56
N TRP A 19 -8.19 2.46 -1.16
CA TRP A 19 -7.53 2.24 0.11
C TRP A 19 -8.45 2.56 1.30
N SER A 20 -8.16 1.96 2.44
CA SER A 20 -8.84 2.20 3.71
C SER A 20 -7.84 2.16 4.85
N TYR A 21 -8.27 2.58 6.04
CA TYR A 21 -7.52 2.36 7.28
C TYR A 21 -7.88 1.05 7.97
N THR A 22 -8.92 0.34 7.51
CA THR A 22 -9.42 -0.90 8.09
C THR A 22 -9.86 -1.90 7.02
N GLY A 23 -9.98 -3.18 7.40
CA GLY A 23 -10.42 -4.26 6.52
C GLY A 23 -9.35 -4.69 5.51
N GLU A 24 -9.80 -5.24 4.37
CA GLU A 24 -8.92 -5.84 3.35
C GLU A 24 -8.07 -4.80 2.60
N ALA A 25 -8.50 -3.53 2.59
CA ALA A 25 -7.76 -2.42 1.99
C ALA A 25 -6.97 -1.59 3.03
N ALA A 26 -6.69 -2.15 4.21
CA ALA A 26 -5.96 -1.50 5.30
C ALA A 26 -4.48 -1.22 4.97
N PRO A 27 -3.76 -0.41 5.77
CA PRO A 27 -2.38 0.01 5.47
C PRO A 27 -1.39 -1.14 5.28
N ALA A 28 -1.62 -2.26 5.97
CA ALA A 28 -0.80 -3.48 5.82
C ALA A 28 -0.82 -4.06 4.39
N HIS A 29 -1.80 -3.69 3.55
CA HIS A 29 -2.03 -4.23 2.21
C HIS A 29 -1.94 -3.18 1.09
N TRP A 30 -1.63 -1.91 1.39
CA TRP A 30 -1.67 -0.85 0.38
C TRP A 30 -0.82 -1.14 -0.87
N SER A 31 0.35 -1.75 -0.72
CA SER A 31 1.20 -2.11 -1.87
C SER A 31 0.61 -3.18 -2.80
N GLU A 32 -0.40 -3.91 -2.35
CA GLU A 32 -1.08 -4.96 -3.12
C GLU A 32 -2.28 -4.43 -3.90
N LEU A 33 -2.77 -3.21 -3.57
CA LEU A 33 -3.97 -2.62 -4.19
C LEU A 33 -3.69 -2.07 -5.60
N ASP A 34 -2.53 -1.44 -5.79
CA ASP A 34 -2.10 -0.83 -7.05
C ASP A 34 -0.57 -0.92 -7.16
N PRO A 35 0.01 -1.32 -8.31
CA PRO A 35 1.45 -1.31 -8.53
C PRO A 35 2.14 0.03 -8.21
N ALA A 36 1.44 1.17 -8.36
CA ALA A 36 1.95 2.49 -8.01
C ALA A 36 2.20 2.66 -6.50
N TYR A 37 1.64 1.80 -5.65
CA TYR A 37 1.75 1.85 -4.19
C TYR A 37 2.86 0.94 -3.64
N GLU A 38 3.73 0.40 -4.50
CA GLU A 38 4.85 -0.48 -4.11
C GLU A 38 5.72 0.10 -2.97
N MET A 39 5.87 1.42 -2.93
CA MET A 39 6.64 2.13 -1.90
C MET A 39 6.08 1.97 -0.48
N CYS A 40 4.79 1.65 -0.32
CA CYS A 40 4.18 1.43 0.99
C CYS A 40 4.77 0.21 1.72
N ALA A 41 5.30 -0.78 0.98
CA ALA A 41 5.94 -1.96 1.57
C ALA A 41 7.47 -1.97 1.38
N LYS A 42 7.98 -1.47 0.25
CA LYS A 42 9.41 -1.51 -0.07
C LYS A 42 10.19 -0.24 0.30
N GLY A 43 9.49 0.85 0.61
CA GLY A 43 10.10 2.10 1.00
C GLY A 43 10.84 1.99 2.35
N MET A 44 12.07 2.48 2.40
CA MET A 44 12.90 2.47 3.62
C MET A 44 12.80 3.77 4.43
N ASN A 45 12.12 4.78 3.89
CA ASN A 45 11.95 6.12 4.48
C ASN A 45 10.46 6.50 4.46
N GLN A 46 9.60 5.67 5.05
CA GLN A 46 8.16 5.93 5.12
C GLN A 46 7.81 6.69 6.40
N SER A 47 6.68 7.40 6.35
CA SER A 47 6.08 8.08 7.49
C SER A 47 4.74 7.41 7.86
N PRO A 48 4.27 7.51 9.12
CA PRO A 48 4.94 8.13 10.26
C PRO A 48 6.10 7.30 10.81
N ILE A 49 6.95 7.93 11.62
CA ILE A 49 7.99 7.26 12.42
C ILE A 49 7.79 7.56 13.89
N ASP A 50 8.37 6.73 14.75
CA ASP A 50 8.55 7.07 16.17
C ASP A 50 9.73 8.04 16.31
N LEU A 51 9.50 9.18 16.96
CA LEU A 51 10.50 10.24 17.10
C LEU A 51 11.46 9.89 18.25
N THR A 52 12.57 9.27 17.88
CA THR A 52 13.65 8.87 18.79
C THR A 52 15.01 9.22 18.18
N GLY A 53 16.10 9.16 18.95
CA GLY A 53 17.45 9.38 18.41
C GLY A 53 17.72 10.83 17.96
N PHE A 54 17.16 11.81 18.67
CA PHE A 54 17.31 13.22 18.33
C PHE A 54 18.79 13.66 18.26
N VAL A 55 19.10 14.47 17.26
CA VAL A 55 20.38 15.15 17.12
C VAL A 55 20.09 16.65 17.12
N GLU A 56 20.78 17.38 17.99
CA GLU A 56 20.69 18.84 18.00
C GLU A 56 21.31 19.41 16.71
N ALA A 57 20.58 20.28 16.04
CA ALA A 57 20.99 20.87 14.77
C ALA A 57 20.64 22.35 14.73
N ASP A 58 21.58 23.15 14.23
CA ASP A 58 21.36 24.57 13.94
C ASP A 58 20.55 24.72 12.64
N LEU A 59 19.24 24.54 12.76
CA LEU A 59 18.30 24.65 11.63
C LEU A 59 17.97 26.11 11.35
N ALA A 60 17.85 26.46 10.05
CA ALA A 60 17.36 27.77 9.65
C ALA A 60 15.89 27.98 10.12
N PRO A 61 15.49 29.21 10.51
CA PRO A 61 14.10 29.49 10.86
C PRO A 61 13.17 29.25 9.68
N ILE A 62 12.00 28.63 9.93
CA ILE A 62 10.93 28.55 8.94
C ILE A 62 10.23 29.92 8.87
N THR A 63 10.23 30.53 7.69
CA THR A 63 9.47 31.76 7.42
C THR A 63 8.09 31.39 6.87
N PHE A 64 7.04 32.07 7.33
CA PHE A 64 5.66 31.88 6.90
C PHE A 64 5.12 33.12 6.21
#